data_AF-A0A137NUA1-F1
#
_entry.id   AF-A0A137NUA1-F1
#
_cell.length_a   1.000
_cell.length_b   1.000
_cell.length_c   1.000
_cell.angle_alpha   90.00
_cell.angle_beta   90.00
_cell.angle_gamma   90.00
#
_symmetry.space_group_name_H-M   'P 1'
#
loop_
_entity.id
_entity.type
_entity.pdbx_description
1 polymer ?
#
loop_
_entity_poly.entity_id
_entity_poly.type
_entity_poly.pdbx_seq_one_letter_code
_entity_poly.pdbx_strand_id
1 'polypeptide(L)'
;MTKNKLNGHSDGNDSENKKLKMNGNGSSSTNTTLMWFRTDLRVEDNRALERALINSRISNAPIIFLFLVSINEWKSHDYSPWKINFWLRNAQDLASQLNELGFPFIFKTIDSIQEAPKKVLEVCREFNSNEVFYNIDYEVNELKRDRLTTELLEGKGIKVRKFHDQCVVPPGEVLTDKDAPYSMFTLFKNRWYKNVYWKMDEPDLSYVRESKSVPGDEDIKLIKDSSLKTSNPELFSSKLPSNLDDFGFTKEQEEYSLKHYPSGHKVAYEKLQKFGKEKLRIFLR
;
A
#
# COMPACT_ATOMS: atom_id res chain seq x y z
N MET A 1 -11.41 47.80 -51.44
CA MET A 1 -12.70 48.17 -52.06
C MET A 1 -13.63 47.02 -51.74
N THR A 2 -14.72 47.12 -50.97
CA THR A 2 -15.69 48.20 -50.83
C THR A 2 -16.37 48.11 -49.44
N LYS A 3 -16.78 49.26 -48.92
CA LYS A 3 -17.39 49.50 -47.60
C LYS A 3 -18.89 49.13 -47.56
N ASN A 4 -19.41 48.90 -46.35
CA ASN A 4 -20.69 49.36 -45.75
C ASN A 4 -20.88 48.55 -44.44
N LYS A 5 -20.88 49.03 -43.19
CA LYS A 5 -21.28 50.24 -42.44
C LYS A 5 -22.79 50.50 -42.31
N LEU A 6 -23.17 50.76 -41.03
CA LEU A 6 -24.39 51.41 -40.48
C LEU A 6 -25.53 50.40 -40.16
N ASN A 7 -26.24 50.41 -39.02
CA ASN A 7 -26.46 51.25 -37.84
C ASN A 7 -27.00 50.31 -36.72
N GLY A 8 -27.04 50.55 -35.40
CA GLY A 8 -27.11 51.76 -34.57
C GLY A 8 -28.26 51.59 -33.56
N HIS A 9 -28.11 52.19 -32.36
CA HIS A 9 -29.05 52.33 -31.22
C HIS A 9 -29.18 51.16 -30.21
N SER A 10 -29.24 51.39 -28.89
CA SER A 10 -28.99 52.57 -28.04
C SER A 10 -29.08 52.15 -26.56
N ASP A 11 -28.42 52.93 -25.70
CA ASP A 11 -28.66 53.18 -24.26
C ASP A 11 -28.56 52.01 -23.25
N GLY A 12 -27.91 52.12 -22.09
CA GLY A 12 -27.23 53.23 -21.43
C GLY A 12 -27.06 52.88 -19.94
N ASN A 13 -25.97 53.37 -19.33
CA ASN A 13 -25.73 53.55 -17.87
C ASN A 13 -25.83 52.33 -16.94
N ASP A 14 -25.14 52.24 -15.81
CA ASP A 14 -24.02 52.92 -15.17
C ASP A 14 -23.72 52.01 -13.96
N SER A 15 -22.48 52.04 -13.46
CA SER A 15 -22.12 51.72 -12.07
C SER A 15 -22.67 50.44 -11.42
N GLU A 16 -21.81 49.44 -11.19
CA GLU A 16 -21.37 49.16 -9.81
C GLU A 16 -20.21 48.16 -9.77
N ASN A 17 -19.12 48.68 -9.24
CA ASN A 17 -17.87 48.02 -8.95
C ASN A 17 -18.06 47.15 -7.71
N LYS A 18 -18.35 45.86 -7.86
CA LYS A 18 -18.30 44.90 -6.73
C LYS A 18 -17.12 43.95 -6.87
N LYS A 19 -15.99 44.43 -6.33
CA LYS A 19 -14.92 43.61 -5.76
C LYS A 19 -15.53 42.51 -4.91
N LEU A 20 -15.63 41.30 -5.45
CA LEU A 20 -15.69 40.09 -4.63
C LEU A 20 -14.27 39.82 -4.14
N LYS A 21 -13.95 40.47 -3.01
CA LYS A 21 -12.92 40.00 -2.09
C LYS A 21 -13.32 38.59 -1.64
N MET A 22 -12.69 37.57 -2.19
CA MET A 22 -12.61 36.27 -1.53
C MET A 22 -11.69 36.46 -0.32
N ASN A 23 -12.32 36.73 0.83
CA ASN A 23 -11.67 36.64 2.13
C ASN A 23 -11.34 35.17 2.41
N GLY A 24 -10.18 34.97 3.02
CA GLY A 24 -9.55 33.68 3.20
C GLY A 24 -10.26 32.74 4.16
N ASN A 25 -10.05 31.46 3.87
CA ASN A 25 -9.56 30.49 4.84
C ASN A 25 -8.55 29.61 4.10
N GLY A 26 -7.30 30.09 4.02
CA GLY A 26 -6.17 29.28 3.59
C GLY A 26 -5.80 28.28 4.69
N SER A 27 -6.67 27.30 4.94
CA SER A 27 -6.17 26.01 5.37
C SER A 27 -5.56 25.41 4.12
N SER A 28 -4.24 25.52 3.99
CA SER A 28 -3.49 24.72 3.02
C SER A 28 -3.70 23.26 3.43
N SER A 29 -4.80 22.64 2.98
CA SER A 29 -5.04 21.23 3.19
C SER A 29 -3.94 20.49 2.44
N THR A 30 -2.88 20.12 3.15
CA THR A 30 -1.78 19.37 2.59
C THR A 30 -2.37 18.08 2.04
N ASN A 31 -2.29 17.92 0.72
CA ASN A 31 -2.64 16.68 0.06
C ASN A 31 -1.71 15.57 0.58
N THR A 32 -2.21 14.34 0.74
CA THR A 32 -1.42 13.23 1.28
C THR A 32 -1.42 12.02 0.35
N THR A 33 -0.36 11.22 0.42
CA THR A 33 -0.31 9.90 -0.22
C THR A 33 -0.67 8.84 0.81
N LEU A 34 -1.63 7.96 0.51
CA LEU A 34 -1.96 6.83 1.38
C LEU A 34 -1.32 5.55 0.85
N MET A 35 -0.50 4.89 1.66
CA MET A 35 0.01 3.54 1.39
C MET A 35 -0.71 2.55 2.32
N TRP A 36 -1.52 1.68 1.74
CA TRP A 36 -2.30 0.68 2.47
C TRP A 36 -1.57 -0.66 2.44
N PHE A 37 -0.99 -1.06 3.57
CA PHE A 37 -0.37 -2.38 3.76
C PHE A 37 -1.41 -3.46 4.02
N ARG A 38 -1.11 -4.68 3.54
CA ARG A 38 -1.88 -5.90 3.79
C ARG A 38 -0.92 -7.01 4.23
N THR A 39 -0.69 -8.01 3.39
CA THR A 39 0.17 -9.17 3.69
C THR A 39 1.67 -8.87 3.45
N ASP A 40 1.98 -7.68 2.96
CA ASP A 40 3.28 -7.18 2.49
C ASP A 40 3.99 -6.29 3.52
N LEU A 41 4.06 -6.76 4.77
CA LEU A 41 4.51 -6.01 5.95
C LEU A 41 6.05 -5.81 6.00
N ARG A 42 6.61 -5.09 5.02
CA ARG A 42 8.05 -4.79 4.90
C ARG A 42 8.30 -3.45 4.21
N VAL A 43 9.42 -2.82 4.57
CA VAL A 43 9.93 -1.60 3.91
C VAL A 43 10.90 -1.87 2.77
N GLU A 44 11.54 -3.04 2.75
CA GLU A 44 12.47 -3.43 1.67
C GLU A 44 11.74 -4.22 0.59
N ASP A 45 12.18 -4.04 -0.65
CA ASP A 45 11.64 -4.69 -1.84
C ASP A 45 10.11 -4.70 -1.92
N ASN A 46 9.46 -3.56 -1.68
CA ASN A 46 8.00 -3.42 -1.74
C ASN A 46 7.61 -2.44 -2.85
N ARG A 47 7.02 -2.98 -3.94
CA ARG A 47 6.73 -2.21 -5.16
C ARG A 47 5.74 -1.06 -4.94
N ALA A 48 4.62 -1.32 -4.25
CA ALA A 48 3.66 -0.26 -3.92
C ALA A 48 4.29 0.83 -3.04
N LEU A 49 5.10 0.46 -2.05
CA LEU A 49 5.77 1.42 -1.17
C LEU A 49 6.78 2.28 -1.94
N GLU A 50 7.63 1.68 -2.80
CA GLU A 50 8.55 2.43 -3.66
C GLU A 50 7.80 3.49 -4.48
N ARG A 51 6.68 3.09 -5.09
CA ARG A 51 5.87 3.96 -5.94
C ARG A 51 5.16 5.04 -5.14
N ALA A 52 4.71 4.73 -3.93
CA ALA A 52 4.12 5.70 -3.01
C ALA A 52 5.14 6.76 -2.57
N LEU A 53 6.38 6.35 -2.23
CA LEU A 53 7.46 7.28 -1.87
C LEU A 53 7.85 8.17 -3.04
N ILE A 54 7.98 7.60 -4.25
CA ILE A 54 8.24 8.40 -5.47
C ILE A 54 7.12 9.43 -5.68
N ASN A 55 5.85 9.03 -5.54
CA ASN A 55 4.72 9.93 -5.69
C ASN A 55 4.71 11.04 -4.63
N SER A 56 4.95 10.69 -3.37
CA SER A 56 5.09 11.61 -2.24
C SER A 56 6.13 12.71 -2.54
N ARG A 57 7.31 12.31 -3.03
CA ARG A 57 8.37 13.24 -3.46
C ARG A 57 7.95 14.15 -4.62
N ILE A 58 7.40 13.58 -5.69
CA ILE A 58 7.00 14.34 -6.88
C ILE A 58 5.88 15.35 -6.58
N SER A 59 4.93 14.96 -5.72
CA SER A 59 3.79 15.79 -5.36
C SER A 59 4.03 16.70 -4.16
N ASN A 60 5.21 16.62 -3.53
CA ASN A 60 5.55 17.33 -2.29
C ASN A 60 4.46 17.14 -1.21
N ALA A 61 3.95 15.91 -1.10
CA ALA A 61 2.83 15.54 -0.26
C ALA A 61 3.30 14.45 0.72
N PRO A 62 3.09 14.61 2.04
CA PRO A 62 3.51 13.59 2.99
C PRO A 62 2.75 12.27 2.79
N ILE A 63 3.41 11.18 3.16
CA ILE A 63 2.87 9.81 3.10
C ILE A 63 2.33 9.35 4.45
N ILE A 64 1.21 8.64 4.43
CA ILE A 64 0.58 8.00 5.58
C ILE A 64 0.46 6.51 5.31
N PHE A 65 0.74 5.69 6.33
CA PHE A 65 0.60 4.24 6.24
C PHE A 65 -0.67 3.76 6.92
N LEU A 66 -1.36 2.79 6.33
CA LEU A 66 -2.58 2.19 6.86
C LEU A 66 -2.46 0.68 6.90
N PHE A 67 -2.92 0.08 7.99
CA PHE A 67 -3.22 -1.35 8.09
C PHE A 67 -4.62 -1.54 8.67
N LEU A 68 -5.44 -2.33 7.96
CA LEU A 68 -6.78 -2.68 8.41
C LEU A 68 -6.76 -4.01 9.14
N VAL A 69 -7.30 -4.02 10.36
CA VAL A 69 -7.40 -5.21 11.22
C VAL A 69 -8.82 -5.74 11.15
N SER A 70 -9.01 -6.98 10.71
CA SER A 70 -10.33 -7.61 10.62
C SER A 70 -10.39 -8.90 11.41
N ILE A 71 -10.36 -8.77 12.73
CA ILE A 71 -10.29 -9.89 13.67
C ILE A 71 -11.47 -10.85 13.49
N ASN A 72 -12.69 -10.33 13.38
CA ASN A 72 -13.90 -11.14 13.27
C ASN A 72 -13.95 -11.91 11.94
N GLU A 73 -13.57 -11.26 10.83
CA GLU A 73 -13.42 -11.92 9.53
C GLU A 73 -12.35 -13.02 9.54
N TRP A 74 -11.19 -12.77 10.18
CA TRP A 74 -10.14 -13.79 10.25
C TRP A 74 -10.61 -15.01 11.05
N LYS A 75 -11.37 -14.81 12.13
CA LYS A 75 -11.99 -15.92 12.86
C LYS A 75 -13.02 -16.67 12.01
N SER A 76 -13.89 -15.96 11.28
CA SER A 76 -14.93 -16.60 10.47
C SER A 76 -14.38 -17.36 9.25
N HIS A 77 -13.17 -17.01 8.79
CA HIS A 77 -12.44 -17.71 7.73
C HIS A 77 -11.47 -18.79 8.25
N ASP A 78 -11.60 -19.19 9.51
CA ASP A 78 -10.78 -20.22 10.16
C ASP A 78 -9.26 -19.94 10.07
N TYR A 79 -8.87 -18.66 10.08
CA TYR A 79 -7.45 -18.32 10.10
C TYR A 79 -6.84 -18.78 11.43
N SER A 80 -5.73 -19.50 11.32
CA SER A 80 -5.00 -19.99 12.49
C SER A 80 -4.61 -18.84 13.42
N PRO A 81 -4.84 -18.95 14.74
CA PRO A 81 -4.37 -17.99 15.73
C PRO A 81 -2.85 -17.70 15.62
N TRP A 82 -2.05 -18.70 15.24
CA TRP A 82 -0.61 -18.55 15.00
C TRP A 82 -0.31 -17.59 13.84
N LYS A 83 -1.06 -17.70 12.74
CA LYS A 83 -0.92 -16.84 11.56
C LYS A 83 -1.30 -15.41 11.90
N ILE A 84 -2.43 -15.23 12.59
CA ILE A 84 -2.93 -13.92 13.02
C ILE A 84 -1.94 -13.25 13.98
N ASN A 85 -1.48 -13.98 15.00
CA ASN A 85 -0.45 -13.49 15.93
C ASN A 85 0.82 -13.07 15.17
N PHE A 86 1.29 -13.91 14.24
CA PHE A 86 2.48 -13.60 13.45
C PHE A 86 2.29 -12.33 12.59
N TRP A 87 1.17 -12.19 11.88
CA TRP A 87 0.87 -11.00 11.09
C TRP A 87 0.81 -9.73 11.94
N LEU A 88 0.12 -9.77 13.07
CA LEU A 88 0.00 -8.62 13.97
C LEU A 88 1.35 -8.21 14.56
N ARG A 89 2.19 -9.17 14.97
CA ARG A 89 3.56 -8.86 15.41
C ARG A 89 4.41 -8.24 14.30
N ASN A 90 4.28 -8.71 13.06
CA ASN A 90 4.98 -8.10 11.92
C ASN A 90 4.45 -6.68 11.61
N ALA A 91 3.14 -6.46 11.73
CA ALA A 91 2.56 -5.14 11.50
C ALA A 91 3.01 -4.15 12.58
N GLN A 92 3.09 -4.59 13.84
CA GLN A 92 3.61 -3.81 14.94
C GLN A 92 5.10 -3.48 14.76
N ASP A 93 5.91 -4.46 14.34
CA ASP A 93 7.33 -4.27 14.06
C ASP A 93 7.54 -3.25 12.94
N LEU A 94 6.81 -3.38 11.82
CA LEU A 94 6.83 -2.41 10.72
C LEU A 94 6.41 -1.01 11.17
N ALA A 95 5.33 -0.91 11.95
CA ALA A 95 4.87 0.37 12.49
C ALA A 95 5.92 1.02 13.38
N SER A 96 6.60 0.26 14.25
CA SER A 96 7.69 0.77 15.08
C SER A 96 8.84 1.33 14.25
N GLN A 97 9.29 0.60 13.23
CA GLN A 97 10.36 1.05 12.32
C GLN A 97 9.99 2.36 11.61
N LEU A 98 8.75 2.47 11.11
CA LEU A 98 8.28 3.67 10.41
C LEU A 98 8.05 4.86 11.37
N ASN A 99 7.54 4.60 12.58
CA ASN A 99 7.36 5.61 13.62
C ASN A 99 8.69 6.17 14.13
N GLU A 100 9.75 5.36 14.22
CA GLU A 100 11.11 5.81 14.57
C GLU A 100 11.67 6.81 13.55
N LEU A 101 11.35 6.60 12.27
CA LEU A 101 11.66 7.53 11.18
C LEU A 101 10.72 8.75 11.14
N GLY A 102 9.68 8.74 11.99
CA GLY A 102 8.73 9.82 12.13
C GLY A 102 7.56 9.76 11.15
N PHE A 103 7.30 8.64 10.48
CA PHE A 103 6.11 8.46 9.63
C PHE A 103 4.91 7.97 10.45
N PRO A 104 3.67 8.42 10.15
CA PRO A 104 2.48 7.89 10.81
C PRO A 104 2.09 6.52 10.23
N PHE A 105 1.87 5.55 11.12
CA PHE A 105 1.32 4.24 10.78
C PHE A 105 0.01 4.01 11.52
N ILE A 106 -1.10 3.96 10.78
CA ILE A 106 -2.45 3.92 11.32
C ILE A 106 -2.98 2.49 11.29
N PHE A 107 -3.46 2.03 12.44
CA PHE A 107 -4.29 0.84 12.57
C PHE A 107 -5.76 1.23 12.64
N LYS A 108 -6.62 0.61 11.81
CA LYS A 108 -8.08 0.74 11.92
C LYS A 108 -8.70 -0.65 11.94
N THR A 109 -9.66 -0.87 12.85
CA THR A 109 -10.44 -2.11 12.90
C THR A 109 -11.63 -2.04 11.95
N ILE A 110 -11.93 -3.16 11.31
CA ILE A 110 -13.14 -3.40 10.51
C ILE A 110 -13.74 -4.75 10.92
N ASP A 111 -15.06 -4.85 10.96
CA ASP A 111 -15.70 -6.12 11.35
C ASP A 111 -15.64 -7.15 10.23
N SER A 112 -15.68 -6.70 8.98
CA SER A 112 -15.58 -7.55 7.80
C SER A 112 -14.77 -6.90 6.68
N ILE A 113 -14.17 -7.73 5.83
CA ILE A 113 -13.41 -7.31 4.65
C ILE A 113 -14.25 -6.46 3.67
N GLN A 114 -15.58 -6.62 3.67
CA GLN A 114 -16.46 -5.80 2.82
C GLN A 114 -16.61 -4.35 3.30
N GLU A 115 -16.19 -4.03 4.53
CA GLU A 115 -16.15 -2.66 5.04
C GLU A 115 -14.88 -1.92 4.63
N ALA A 116 -13.84 -2.64 4.20
CA ALA A 116 -12.56 -2.05 3.82
C ALA A 116 -12.69 -0.89 2.81
N PRO A 117 -13.49 -0.98 1.72
CA PRO A 117 -13.68 0.15 0.81
C PRO A 117 -14.12 1.44 1.51
N LYS A 118 -15.11 1.34 2.41
CA LYS A 118 -15.63 2.49 3.16
C LYS A 118 -14.61 3.02 4.15
N LYS A 119 -13.89 2.13 4.84
CA LYS A 119 -12.88 2.51 5.83
C LYS A 119 -11.67 3.18 5.17
N VAL A 120 -11.22 2.69 4.02
CA VAL A 120 -10.15 3.34 3.24
C VAL A 120 -10.61 4.73 2.76
N LEU A 121 -11.84 4.85 2.25
CA LEU A 121 -12.39 6.15 1.84
C LEU A 121 -12.49 7.14 3.02
N GLU A 122 -12.89 6.66 4.20
CA GLU A 122 -12.92 7.46 5.44
C GLU A 122 -11.52 8.00 5.75
N VAL A 123 -10.50 7.16 5.76
CA VAL A 123 -9.09 7.54 5.98
C VAL A 123 -8.63 8.54 4.91
N CYS A 124 -8.93 8.31 3.63
CA CYS A 124 -8.58 9.27 2.58
C CYS A 124 -9.21 10.65 2.79
N ARG A 125 -10.48 10.70 3.25
CA ARG A 125 -11.15 11.98 3.54
C ARG A 125 -10.60 12.65 4.78
N GLU A 126 -10.37 11.87 5.82
CA GLU A 126 -9.79 12.32 7.10
C GLU A 126 -8.46 13.03 6.85
N PHE A 127 -7.62 12.49 5.95
CA PHE A 127 -6.27 13.00 5.71
C PHE A 127 -6.08 13.68 4.36
N ASN A 128 -7.16 14.01 3.66
CA ASN A 128 -7.10 14.62 2.34
C ASN A 128 -6.16 13.88 1.37
N SER A 129 -6.21 12.54 1.38
CA SER A 129 -5.44 11.70 0.47
C SER A 129 -6.12 11.61 -0.88
N ASN A 130 -5.40 11.96 -1.94
CA ASN A 130 -5.93 11.90 -3.30
C ASN A 130 -5.45 10.68 -4.10
N GLU A 131 -4.46 9.94 -3.60
CA GLU A 131 -3.95 8.71 -4.21
C GLU A 131 -3.74 7.62 -3.14
N VAL A 132 -4.16 6.39 -3.45
CA VAL A 132 -3.97 5.20 -2.61
C VAL A 132 -3.11 4.17 -3.34
N PHE A 133 -2.11 3.65 -2.65
CA PHE A 133 -1.15 2.66 -3.14
C PHE A 133 -1.30 1.36 -2.36
N TYR A 134 -1.31 0.22 -3.06
CA TYR A 134 -1.29 -1.11 -2.45
C TYR A 134 -0.72 -2.17 -3.41
N ASN A 135 -0.26 -3.31 -2.90
CA ASN A 135 0.07 -4.47 -3.72
C ASN A 135 -1.14 -5.42 -3.86
N ILE A 136 -1.23 -6.15 -4.97
CA ILE A 136 -2.36 -7.06 -5.22
C ILE A 136 -2.23 -8.31 -4.35
N ASP A 137 -3.30 -8.66 -3.63
CA ASP A 137 -3.53 -9.99 -3.05
C ASP A 137 -4.36 -10.79 -4.06
N TYR A 138 -3.98 -12.04 -4.38
CA TYR A 138 -4.60 -12.81 -5.49
C TYR A 138 -5.77 -13.69 -5.06
N GLU A 139 -6.06 -13.76 -3.77
CA GLU A 139 -7.16 -14.52 -3.20
C GLU A 139 -8.53 -13.92 -3.59
N VAL A 140 -9.56 -14.77 -3.69
CA VAL A 140 -10.87 -14.39 -4.27
C VAL A 140 -11.55 -13.25 -3.51
N ASN A 141 -11.54 -13.30 -2.17
CA ASN A 141 -12.19 -12.31 -1.33
C ASN A 141 -11.43 -10.98 -1.38
N GLU A 142 -10.10 -11.04 -1.41
CA GLU A 142 -9.18 -9.93 -1.47
C GLU A 142 -9.25 -9.22 -2.83
N LEU A 143 -9.30 -9.96 -3.95
CA LEU A 143 -9.52 -9.39 -5.27
C LEU A 143 -10.89 -8.69 -5.37
N LYS A 144 -11.93 -9.29 -4.76
CA LYS A 144 -13.26 -8.65 -4.70
C LYS A 144 -13.22 -7.37 -3.85
N ARG A 145 -12.56 -7.39 -2.70
CA ARG A 145 -12.31 -6.22 -1.85
C ARG A 145 -11.61 -5.12 -2.64
N ASP A 146 -10.52 -5.45 -3.32
CA ASP A 146 -9.68 -4.50 -4.05
C ASP A 146 -10.44 -3.87 -5.22
N ARG A 147 -11.24 -4.66 -5.93
CA ARG A 147 -12.14 -4.15 -6.99
C ARG A 147 -13.14 -3.14 -6.41
N LEU A 148 -13.86 -3.51 -5.35
CA LEU A 148 -14.86 -2.64 -4.72
C LEU A 148 -14.23 -1.36 -4.14
N THR A 149 -13.04 -1.46 -3.54
CA THR A 149 -12.28 -0.31 -3.07
C THR A 149 -11.89 0.60 -4.22
N THR A 150 -11.40 0.04 -5.33
CA THR A 150 -11.02 0.80 -6.53
C THR A 150 -12.21 1.56 -7.10
N GLU A 151 -13.32 0.85 -7.36
CA GLU A 151 -14.56 1.45 -7.89
C GLU A 151 -15.08 2.58 -6.99
N LEU A 152 -15.08 2.37 -5.67
CA LEU A 152 -15.56 3.37 -4.73
C LEU A 152 -14.67 4.62 -4.68
N LEU A 153 -13.34 4.44 -4.60
CA LEU A 153 -12.40 5.55 -4.47
C LEU A 153 -12.31 6.38 -5.75
N GLU A 154 -12.21 5.72 -6.91
CA GLU A 154 -12.14 6.40 -8.20
C GLU A 154 -13.45 7.15 -8.50
N GLY A 155 -14.60 6.59 -8.12
CA GLY A 155 -15.90 7.28 -8.16
C GLY A 155 -15.99 8.51 -7.24
N LYS A 156 -15.02 8.70 -6.33
CA LYS A 156 -14.86 9.90 -5.50
C LYS A 156 -13.66 10.76 -5.90
N GLY A 157 -13.02 10.48 -7.04
CA GLY A 157 -11.88 11.24 -7.55
C GLY A 157 -10.55 10.94 -6.86
N ILE A 158 -10.47 9.86 -6.07
CA ILE A 158 -9.24 9.38 -5.44
C ILE A 158 -8.63 8.33 -6.35
N LYS A 159 -7.39 8.54 -6.82
CA LYS A 159 -6.74 7.56 -7.72
C LYS A 159 -6.27 6.35 -6.94
N VAL A 160 -6.37 5.18 -7.56
CA VAL A 160 -5.87 3.94 -6.98
C VAL A 160 -4.75 3.38 -7.83
N ARG A 161 -3.63 3.04 -7.19
CA ARG A 161 -2.47 2.43 -7.84
C ARG A 161 -2.16 1.11 -7.16
N LYS A 162 -2.22 0.04 -7.96
CA LYS A 162 -2.01 -1.32 -7.51
C LYS A 162 -0.86 -1.99 -8.26
N PHE A 163 -0.09 -2.81 -7.56
CA PHE A 163 1.14 -3.40 -8.09
C PHE A 163 1.21 -4.90 -7.81
N HIS A 164 1.75 -5.67 -8.76
CA HIS A 164 2.10 -7.07 -8.55
C HIS A 164 3.40 -7.15 -7.75
N ASP A 165 3.42 -7.86 -6.63
CA ASP A 165 4.58 -7.88 -5.72
C ASP A 165 4.84 -9.27 -5.10
N GLN A 166 3.80 -10.04 -4.80
CA GLN A 166 3.93 -11.36 -4.18
C GLN A 166 4.55 -12.44 -5.09
N CYS A 167 4.54 -12.23 -6.42
CA CYS A 167 5.06 -13.18 -7.39
C CYS A 167 6.18 -12.54 -8.20
N VAL A 168 7.24 -13.31 -8.45
CA VAL A 168 8.35 -12.91 -9.34
C VAL A 168 7.82 -12.57 -10.74
N VAL A 169 6.99 -13.44 -11.30
CA VAL A 169 6.28 -13.22 -12.56
C VAL A 169 4.79 -13.02 -12.26
N PRO A 170 4.17 -11.90 -12.66
CA PRO A 170 2.75 -11.66 -12.44
C PRO A 170 1.84 -12.77 -13.03
N PRO A 171 0.74 -13.13 -12.34
CA PRO A 171 -0.27 -14.02 -12.91
C PRO A 171 -0.80 -13.47 -14.22
N GLY A 172 -0.93 -14.34 -15.22
CA GLY A 172 -1.35 -13.98 -16.58
C GLY A 172 -0.21 -13.76 -17.57
N GLU A 173 1.06 -13.70 -17.13
CA GLU A 173 2.20 -13.58 -18.06
C GLU A 173 2.81 -14.94 -18.46
N VAL A 174 2.60 -15.98 -17.66
CA VAL A 174 3.01 -17.36 -18.00
C VAL A 174 1.80 -18.12 -18.52
N LEU A 175 1.59 -18.04 -19.82
CA LEU A 175 0.49 -18.69 -20.53
C LEU A 175 0.99 -19.76 -21.51
N THR A 176 0.06 -20.65 -21.86
CA THR A 176 0.24 -21.58 -22.99
C THR A 176 0.30 -20.82 -24.31
N ASP A 177 0.72 -21.48 -25.39
CA ASP A 177 0.75 -20.87 -26.73
C ASP A 177 -0.64 -20.53 -27.29
N LYS A 178 -1.71 -20.88 -26.57
CA LYS A 178 -3.10 -20.50 -26.85
C LYS A 178 -3.63 -19.43 -25.89
N ASP A 179 -2.74 -18.70 -25.21
CA ASP A 179 -3.06 -17.65 -24.23
C ASP A 179 -3.95 -18.12 -23.06
N ALA A 180 -3.84 -19.39 -22.68
CA ALA A 180 -4.59 -19.99 -21.56
C ALA A 180 -3.69 -20.35 -20.36
N PRO A 181 -4.21 -20.35 -19.12
CA PRO A 181 -3.49 -20.83 -17.94
C PRO A 181 -3.08 -22.31 -18.04
N TYR A 182 -1.97 -22.67 -17.40
CA TYR A 182 -1.51 -24.06 -17.33
C TYR A 182 -2.26 -24.85 -16.26
N SER A 183 -2.62 -26.11 -16.58
CA SER A 183 -3.15 -27.09 -15.61
C SER A 183 -2.10 -28.08 -15.10
N MET A 184 -0.95 -28.19 -15.78
CA MET A 184 0.15 -29.09 -15.41
C MET A 184 1.37 -28.31 -14.94
N PHE A 185 1.81 -28.54 -13.70
CA PHE A 185 2.93 -27.84 -13.07
C PHE A 185 4.23 -27.92 -13.88
N THR A 186 4.57 -29.10 -14.41
CA THR A 186 5.83 -29.27 -15.17
C THR A 186 5.89 -28.39 -16.41
N LEU A 187 4.77 -28.21 -17.12
CA LEU A 187 4.71 -27.32 -18.29
C LEU A 187 4.78 -25.85 -17.87
N PHE A 188 4.04 -25.47 -16.83
CA PHE A 188 4.12 -24.14 -16.24
C PHE A 188 5.56 -23.79 -15.84
N LYS A 189 6.21 -24.65 -15.06
CA LYS A 189 7.59 -24.49 -14.57
C LYS A 189 8.55 -24.23 -15.73
N ASN A 190 8.49 -25.05 -16.77
CA ASN A 190 9.39 -24.91 -17.93
C ASN A 190 9.18 -23.59 -18.66
N ARG A 191 7.93 -23.13 -18.82
CA ARG A 191 7.63 -21.83 -19.42
C ARG A 191 8.06 -20.68 -18.51
N TRP A 192 7.81 -20.79 -17.21
CA TRP A 192 8.20 -19.81 -16.20
C TRP A 192 9.72 -19.58 -16.18
N TYR A 193 10.53 -20.65 -16.21
CA TYR A 193 11.99 -20.51 -16.30
C TYR A 193 12.41 -19.80 -17.58
N LYS A 194 11.77 -20.10 -18.71
CA LYS A 194 12.04 -19.41 -19.97
C LYS A 194 11.70 -17.92 -19.88
N ASN A 195 10.66 -17.51 -19.16
CA ASN A 195 10.34 -16.10 -18.99
C ASN A 195 11.38 -15.39 -18.12
N VAL A 196 11.81 -16.00 -17.01
CA VAL A 196 12.75 -15.36 -16.06
C VAL A 196 14.21 -15.43 -16.54
N TYR A 197 14.59 -16.52 -17.21
CA TYR A 197 15.97 -16.82 -17.59
C TYR A 197 16.13 -17.02 -19.11
N TRP A 198 15.33 -16.31 -19.92
CA TRP A 198 15.22 -16.47 -21.38
C TRP A 198 16.56 -16.59 -22.12
N LYS A 199 17.62 -15.96 -21.61
CA LYS A 199 19.00 -16.30 -21.94
C LYS A 199 19.75 -16.57 -20.65
N MET A 200 20.37 -17.75 -20.52
CA MET A 200 21.25 -18.05 -19.38
C MET A 200 22.42 -17.05 -19.27
N ASP A 201 22.75 -16.34 -20.36
CA ASP A 201 23.79 -15.32 -20.42
C ASP A 201 23.27 -13.87 -20.17
N GLU A 202 21.96 -13.62 -20.32
CA GLU A 202 21.31 -12.31 -20.14
C GLU A 202 19.88 -12.49 -19.58
N PRO A 203 19.73 -12.79 -18.27
CA PRO A 203 18.42 -12.92 -17.66
C PRO A 203 17.65 -11.59 -17.74
N ASP A 204 16.33 -11.66 -17.95
CA ASP A 204 15.48 -10.48 -17.80
C ASP A 204 15.33 -10.19 -16.30
N LEU A 205 16.26 -9.38 -15.78
CA LEU A 205 16.30 -9.01 -14.38
C LEU A 205 15.16 -8.07 -13.98
N SER A 206 14.30 -7.62 -14.91
CA SER A 206 13.18 -6.74 -14.56
C SER A 206 12.21 -7.40 -13.58
N TYR A 207 12.01 -8.72 -13.68
CA TYR A 207 11.15 -9.50 -12.78
C TYR A 207 11.72 -9.68 -11.37
N VAL A 208 13.04 -9.72 -11.25
CA VAL A 208 13.77 -9.96 -9.99
C VAL A 208 14.47 -8.72 -9.46
N ARG A 209 14.21 -7.56 -10.08
CA ARG A 209 14.77 -6.29 -9.64
C ARG A 209 14.15 -5.91 -8.32
N GLU A 210 15.02 -5.72 -7.33
CA GLU A 210 14.66 -5.22 -6.03
C GLU A 210 14.12 -3.78 -6.12
N SER A 211 13.00 -3.56 -5.44
CA SER A 211 12.34 -2.26 -5.33
C SER A 211 13.05 -1.39 -4.30
N LYS A 212 13.31 -0.12 -4.62
CA LYS A 212 13.95 0.83 -3.70
C LYS A 212 12.93 1.50 -2.79
N SER A 213 12.36 0.71 -1.88
CA SER A 213 11.21 1.10 -1.07
C SER A 213 11.55 1.54 0.37
N VAL A 214 12.82 1.52 0.77
CA VAL A 214 13.24 2.04 2.08
C VAL A 214 13.13 3.57 2.08
N PRO A 215 12.38 4.18 3.02
CA PRO A 215 12.31 5.64 3.12
C PRO A 215 13.69 6.28 3.35
N GLY A 216 14.00 7.33 2.61
CA GLY A 216 15.25 8.08 2.71
C GLY A 216 15.11 9.44 3.38
N ASP A 217 16.21 10.19 3.45
CA ASP A 217 16.26 11.51 4.10
C ASP A 217 15.25 12.52 3.52
N GLU A 218 15.02 12.49 2.20
CA GLU A 218 14.02 13.34 1.54
C GLU A 218 12.60 13.03 2.02
N ASP A 219 12.25 11.75 2.18
CA ASP A 219 10.93 11.32 2.63
C ASP A 219 10.70 11.73 4.09
N ILE A 220 11.72 11.56 4.93
CA ILE A 220 11.71 11.96 6.33
C ILE A 220 11.54 13.48 6.45
N LYS A 221 12.26 14.24 5.60
CA LYS A 221 12.15 15.69 5.56
C LYS A 221 10.73 16.14 5.19
N LEU A 222 10.11 15.53 4.18
CA LEU A 222 8.73 15.86 3.78
C LEU A 222 7.74 15.70 4.92
N ILE A 223 7.87 14.64 5.72
CA ILE A 223 7.01 14.45 6.89
C ILE A 223 7.28 15.49 7.98
N LYS A 224 8.55 15.78 8.27
CA LYS A 224 8.94 16.77 9.29
C LYS A 224 8.48 18.18 8.93
N ASP A 225 8.58 18.54 7.65
CA ASP A 225 8.19 19.84 7.14
C ASP A 225 6.66 19.96 6.97
N SER A 226 5.94 18.84 7.02
CA SER A 226 4.47 18.83 6.97
C SER A 226 3.85 19.24 8.30
N SER A 227 2.63 19.79 8.23
CA SER A 227 1.83 20.06 9.43
C SER A 227 1.16 18.81 10.01
N LEU A 228 1.37 17.60 9.45
CA LEU A 228 0.65 16.39 9.86
C LEU A 228 0.80 16.09 11.35
N LYS A 229 2.01 16.18 11.89
CA LYS A 229 2.25 15.90 13.31
C LYS A 229 1.61 16.90 14.26
N THR A 230 1.53 18.16 13.85
CA THR A 230 0.87 19.21 14.64
C THR A 230 -0.65 19.15 14.50
N SER A 231 -1.16 18.87 13.31
CA SER A 231 -2.59 18.83 13.00
C SER A 231 -3.26 17.52 13.42
N ASN A 232 -2.53 16.40 13.46
CA ASN A 232 -3.03 15.05 13.70
C ASN A 232 -2.02 14.22 14.55
N PRO A 233 -1.71 14.64 15.79
CA PRO A 233 -0.71 13.97 16.63
C PRO A 233 -1.07 12.52 16.99
N GLU A 234 -2.36 12.18 17.02
CA GLU A 234 -2.88 10.84 17.30
C GLU A 234 -2.48 9.79 16.25
N LEU A 235 -2.12 10.20 15.03
CA LEU A 235 -1.67 9.26 13.97
C LEU A 235 -0.34 8.60 14.32
N PHE A 236 0.50 9.31 15.06
CA PHE A 236 1.83 8.85 15.45
C PHE A 236 1.81 7.99 16.71
N SER A 237 0.64 7.87 17.35
CA SER A 237 0.42 7.04 18.53
C SER A 237 -0.62 5.93 18.31
N SER A 238 -1.02 5.68 17.06
CA SER A 238 -1.91 4.57 16.71
C SER A 238 -1.30 3.24 17.18
N LYS A 239 -2.11 2.45 17.86
CA LYS A 239 -1.72 1.12 18.36
C LYS A 239 -2.62 0.08 17.73
N LEU A 240 -2.11 -1.15 17.67
CA LEU A 240 -2.97 -2.29 17.38
C LEU A 240 -4.14 -2.36 18.38
N PRO A 241 -5.33 -2.79 17.94
CA PRO A 241 -6.47 -2.98 18.84
C PRO A 241 -6.10 -3.92 19.99
N SER A 242 -6.50 -3.58 21.21
CA SER A 242 -6.18 -4.35 22.42
C SER A 242 -6.91 -5.71 22.50
N ASN A 243 -7.99 -5.91 21.74
CA ASN A 243 -8.78 -7.14 21.79
C ASN A 243 -8.19 -8.28 20.93
N LEU A 244 -6.96 -8.69 21.24
CA LEU A 244 -6.32 -9.89 20.68
C LEU A 244 -6.42 -11.10 21.60
N ASP A 245 -6.81 -10.89 22.86
CA ASP A 245 -6.91 -11.95 23.87
C ASP A 245 -7.96 -13.01 23.48
N ASP A 246 -8.96 -12.63 22.67
CA ASP A 246 -10.10 -13.47 22.27
C ASP A 246 -9.79 -14.56 21.22
N PHE A 247 -8.52 -14.80 20.85
CA PHE A 247 -8.16 -15.87 19.88
C PHE A 247 -7.87 -17.23 20.53
N GLY A 248 -7.93 -17.33 21.86
CA GLY A 248 -7.56 -18.56 22.57
C GLY A 248 -6.08 -18.91 22.42
N PHE A 249 -5.24 -17.93 22.06
CA PHE A 249 -3.80 -18.09 21.93
C PHE A 249 -3.18 -18.04 23.32
N THR A 250 -2.68 -19.18 23.80
CA THR A 250 -2.18 -19.27 25.18
C THR A 250 -0.83 -18.56 25.33
N LYS A 251 -0.49 -18.17 26.56
CA LYS A 251 0.84 -17.60 26.86
C LYS A 251 1.98 -18.51 26.43
N GLU A 252 1.83 -19.83 26.63
CA GLU A 252 2.82 -20.83 26.19
C GLU A 252 2.99 -20.83 24.66
N GLN A 253 1.88 -20.71 23.92
CA GLN A 253 1.92 -20.59 22.46
C GLN A 253 2.56 -19.28 22.02
N GLU A 254 2.30 -18.19 22.73
CA GLU A 254 2.95 -16.90 22.49
C GLU A 254 4.46 -16.95 22.69
N GLU A 255 4.93 -17.50 23.82
CA GLU A 255 6.35 -17.69 24.09
C GLU A 255 7.02 -18.56 23.01
N TYR A 256 6.37 -19.65 22.61
CA TYR A 256 6.85 -20.50 21.51
C TYR A 256 6.90 -19.74 20.18
N SER A 257 5.86 -18.96 19.87
CA SER A 257 5.72 -18.15 18.65
C SER A 257 6.85 -17.13 18.56
N LEU A 258 7.14 -16.41 19.64
CA LEU A 258 8.23 -15.45 19.72
C LEU A 258 9.59 -16.11 19.50
N LYS A 259 9.81 -17.28 20.09
CA LYS A 259 11.08 -18.01 20.01
C LYS A 259 11.35 -18.59 18.62
N HIS A 260 10.34 -19.19 17.98
CA HIS A 260 10.53 -19.96 16.73
C HIS A 260 10.18 -19.17 15.47
N TYR A 261 9.24 -18.23 15.59
CA TYR A 261 8.75 -17.37 14.51
C TYR A 261 8.86 -15.89 14.91
N PRO A 262 10.09 -15.38 15.16
CA PRO A 262 10.29 -13.95 15.37
C PRO A 262 9.77 -13.14 14.18
N SER A 263 9.12 -12.01 14.47
CA SER A 263 8.57 -11.09 13.49
C SER A 263 9.63 -10.13 12.94
N GLY A 264 9.31 -9.47 11.84
CA GLY A 264 10.09 -8.39 11.25
C GLY A 264 10.87 -8.80 10.01
N HIS A 265 10.92 -7.89 9.05
CA HIS A 265 11.61 -8.09 7.77
C HIS A 265 13.09 -8.45 7.95
N LYS A 266 13.81 -7.73 8.83
CA LYS A 266 15.23 -7.97 9.10
C LYS A 266 15.50 -9.42 9.53
N VAL A 267 14.68 -9.96 10.42
CA VAL A 267 14.82 -11.34 10.90
C VAL A 267 14.52 -12.34 9.80
N ALA A 268 13.51 -12.07 8.96
CA ALA A 268 13.21 -12.89 7.79
C ALA A 268 14.39 -12.91 6.80
N TYR A 269 14.99 -11.74 6.54
CA TYR A 269 16.15 -11.60 5.67
C TYR A 269 17.39 -12.34 6.22
N GLU A 270 17.69 -12.21 7.51
CA GLU A 270 18.78 -12.94 8.17
C GLU A 270 18.60 -14.46 8.06
N LYS A 271 17.36 -14.96 8.24
CA LYS A 271 17.03 -16.38 8.06
C LYS A 271 17.26 -16.83 6.61
N LEU A 272 16.85 -16.02 5.62
CA LEU A 272 17.08 -16.29 4.19
C LEU A 272 18.58 -16.35 3.88
N GLN A 273 19.35 -15.37 4.35
CA GLN A 273 20.81 -15.31 4.16
C GLN A 273 21.51 -16.51 4.79
N LYS A 274 21.12 -16.88 6.02
CA LYS A 274 21.65 -18.06 6.70
C LYS A 274 21.35 -19.34 5.93
N PHE A 275 20.11 -19.52 5.48
CA PHE A 275 19.73 -20.68 4.66
C PHE A 275 20.54 -20.74 3.36
N GLY A 276 20.70 -19.62 2.67
CA GLY A 276 21.49 -19.49 1.45
C GLY A 276 22.95 -19.92 1.65
N LYS A 277 23.57 -19.53 2.77
CA LYS A 277 24.97 -19.86 3.09
C LYS A 277 25.15 -21.31 3.52
N GLU A 278 24.28 -21.82 4.38
CA GLU A 278 24.50 -23.09 5.09
C GLU A 278 23.84 -24.29 4.42
N LYS A 279 22.65 -24.11 3.83
CA LYS A 279 21.79 -25.23 3.42
C LYS A 279 21.53 -25.31 1.94
N LEU A 280 21.62 -24.20 1.20
CA LEU A 280 21.30 -24.19 -0.23
C LEU A 280 22.10 -25.23 -1.02
N ARG A 281 23.40 -25.40 -0.72
CA ARG A 281 24.25 -26.41 -1.36
C ARG A 281 23.82 -27.85 -1.11
N ILE A 282 23.12 -28.12 -0.01
CA ILE A 282 22.60 -29.46 0.32
C ILE A 282 21.39 -29.78 -0.57
N PHE A 283 20.54 -28.79 -0.84
CA PHE A 283 19.32 -28.94 -1.65
C PHE A 283 19.57 -28.88 -3.17
N LEU A 284 20.73 -28.37 -3.60
CA LEU A 284 21.13 -28.32 -5.01
C LEU A 284 21.87 -29.58 -5.49
N ARG A 285 22.12 -30.54 -4.60
CA ARG A 285 22.68 -31.86 -4.92
C ARG A 285 21.55 -32.86 -5.10
#